data_AF-A0A7M1BA67-F1
#
_entry.id   AF-A0A7M1BA67-F1
#
_cell.length_a   1.000
_cell.length_b   1.000
_cell.length_c   1.000
_cell.angle_alpha   90.00
_cell.angle_beta   90.00
_cell.angle_gamma   90.00
#
_symmetry.space_group_name_H-M   'P 1'
#
loop_
_entity.id
_entity.type
_entity.pdbx_description
1 polymer ?
#
loop_
_entity_poly.entity_id
_entity_poly.type
_entity_poly.pdbx_seq_one_letter_code
_entity_poly.pdbx_strand_id
1 'polypeptide(L)'
;MQKEELQKKLQEAYNKRYKTIEKRVSSALHDAQLDEENLSLEEIKTIANLFIEKETQQLEDDVEKLLEQKEAIERALEKKSEELQEKKYEVFHALEEEFAADKTVLVKLHQIKLQSIDLYDILSEMVESAIITALEKDSDGDITEPTKEVIKEITFESIKEGSLNTIRVRKILSTILATAIEVAEATPNRAEEILSATLKGMRSGLIQSIDRFKKRLAYMPVEAKHILIEDYDTIIEDLNQTDTLFSQVVVTQASESSQMIRKILIDLNSAMQYDLEELVHISKETAEVMKERFSSLAKMAVKKADSALKSPKAKEAKRMGIQAFSVAKEALGQAIKSAKDAIDKK
;
A
#
# COMPACT_ATOMS: atom_id res chain seq x y z
N MET A 1 -14.55 30.17 -54.07
CA MET A 1 -13.13 30.08 -54.48
C MET A 1 -12.67 28.62 -54.42
N GLN A 2 -11.66 28.16 -55.17
CA GLN A 2 -11.17 26.78 -54.99
C GLN A 2 -10.46 26.68 -53.63
N LYS A 3 -10.73 25.60 -52.86
CA LYS A 3 -10.25 25.42 -51.48
C LYS A 3 -8.74 25.62 -51.32
N GLU A 4 -7.95 25.11 -52.26
CA GLU A 4 -6.48 25.23 -52.27
C GLU A 4 -6.01 26.68 -52.49
N GLU A 5 -6.75 27.47 -53.28
CA GLU A 5 -6.43 28.87 -53.56
C GLU A 5 -6.70 29.76 -52.34
N LEU A 6 -7.80 29.49 -51.62
CA LEU A 6 -8.13 30.15 -50.35
C LEU A 6 -7.06 29.87 -49.29
N GLN A 7 -6.66 28.60 -49.14
CA GLN A 7 -5.67 28.18 -48.16
C GLN A 7 -4.32 28.84 -48.42
N LYS A 8 -3.88 28.88 -49.68
CA LYS A 8 -2.62 29.52 -50.08
C LYS A 8 -2.61 31.02 -49.79
N LYS A 9 -3.67 31.75 -50.13
CA LYS A 9 -3.79 33.19 -49.86
C LYS A 9 -3.69 33.51 -48.37
N LEU A 10 -4.42 32.77 -47.53
CA LEU A 10 -4.40 32.96 -46.09
C LEU A 10 -3.05 32.61 -45.47
N GLN A 11 -2.37 31.59 -46.00
CA GLN A 11 -1.06 31.17 -45.53
C GLN A 11 0.03 32.20 -45.85
N GLU A 12 -0.07 32.87 -46.99
CA GLU A 12 0.81 33.99 -47.38
C GLU A 12 0.50 35.27 -46.58
N ALA A 13 -0.78 35.51 -46.26
CA ALA A 13 -1.22 36.67 -45.49
C ALA A 13 -0.97 36.55 -43.98
N TYR A 14 -0.89 35.33 -43.44
CA TYR A 14 -0.76 35.11 -42.01
C TYR A 14 0.64 35.46 -41.47
N ASN A 15 0.69 36.37 -40.49
CA ASN A 15 1.94 36.93 -39.98
C ASN A 15 2.09 36.80 -38.46
N LYS A 16 2.99 35.93 -38.01
CA LYS A 16 3.29 35.70 -36.58
C LYS A 16 3.94 36.91 -35.86
N ARG A 17 4.33 37.99 -36.56
CA ARG A 17 4.91 39.19 -35.95
C ARG A 17 3.92 39.99 -35.11
N TYR A 18 2.62 39.86 -35.37
CA TYR A 18 1.61 40.50 -34.52
C TYR A 18 1.55 39.83 -33.14
N LYS A 19 1.37 40.61 -32.08
CA LYS A 19 1.43 40.12 -30.69
C LYS A 19 0.20 39.32 -30.25
N THR A 20 -0.97 39.62 -30.78
CA THR A 20 -2.24 38.98 -30.38
C THR A 20 -2.82 38.17 -31.53
N ILE A 21 -3.47 37.05 -31.20
CA ILE A 21 -4.15 36.17 -32.17
C ILE A 21 -5.19 36.97 -32.96
N GLU A 22 -6.00 37.79 -32.29
CA GLU A 22 -7.01 38.65 -32.93
C GLU A 22 -6.41 39.57 -34.01
N LYS A 23 -5.19 40.10 -33.80
CA LYS A 23 -4.52 40.93 -34.81
C LYS A 23 -3.93 40.09 -35.95
N ARG A 24 -3.46 38.87 -35.68
CA ARG A 24 -2.96 37.95 -36.72
C ARG A 24 -4.10 37.48 -37.62
N VAL A 25 -5.25 37.13 -37.03
CA VAL A 25 -6.44 36.67 -37.74
C VAL A 25 -7.06 37.82 -38.54
N SER A 26 -7.30 38.99 -37.91
CA SER A 26 -7.94 40.12 -38.61
C SER A 26 -7.08 40.69 -39.74
N SER A 27 -5.76 40.80 -39.56
CA SER A 27 -4.86 41.21 -40.65
C SER A 27 -4.81 40.19 -41.78
N ALA A 28 -4.72 38.90 -41.48
CA ALA A 28 -4.68 37.86 -42.50
C ALA A 28 -5.98 37.80 -43.33
N LEU A 29 -7.14 38.00 -42.70
CA LEU A 29 -8.44 38.07 -43.40
C LEU A 29 -8.53 39.31 -44.30
N HIS A 30 -8.07 40.46 -43.80
CA HIS A 30 -8.09 41.71 -44.55
C HIS A 30 -7.13 41.68 -45.75
N ASP A 31 -5.91 41.18 -45.55
CA ASP A 31 -4.87 41.08 -46.57
C ASP A 31 -5.23 40.03 -47.64
N ALA A 32 -5.99 38.99 -47.27
CA ALA A 32 -6.51 37.99 -48.21
C ALA A 32 -7.67 38.48 -49.08
N GLN A 33 -8.23 39.68 -48.80
CA GLN A 33 -9.31 40.32 -49.56
C GLN A 33 -10.52 39.40 -49.81
N LEU A 34 -10.99 38.75 -48.75
CA LEU A 34 -12.14 37.85 -48.82
C LEU A 34 -13.46 38.62 -48.87
N ASP A 35 -14.41 38.12 -49.64
CA ASP A 35 -15.79 38.62 -49.65
C ASP A 35 -16.55 38.03 -48.46
N GLU A 36 -16.49 38.73 -47.32
CA GLU A 36 -17.04 38.27 -46.04
C GLU A 36 -18.56 38.04 -46.07
N GLU A 37 -19.30 38.71 -46.96
CA GLU A 37 -20.76 38.61 -47.06
C GLU A 37 -21.22 37.33 -47.79
N ASN A 38 -20.34 36.67 -48.55
CA ASN A 38 -20.67 35.52 -49.40
C ASN A 38 -19.84 34.26 -49.09
N LEU A 39 -19.19 34.19 -47.93
CA LEU A 39 -18.43 32.99 -47.54
C LEU A 39 -19.35 31.78 -47.32
N SER A 40 -19.03 30.68 -47.98
CA SER A 40 -19.69 29.40 -47.73
C SER A 40 -19.21 28.75 -46.42
N LEU A 41 -20.00 27.83 -45.87
CA LEU A 41 -19.64 27.07 -44.67
C LEU A 41 -18.30 26.33 -44.82
N GLU A 42 -18.02 25.77 -46.00
CA GLU A 42 -16.77 25.07 -46.30
C GLU A 42 -15.56 26.02 -46.33
N GLU A 43 -15.75 27.25 -46.81
CA GLU A 43 -14.70 28.28 -46.81
C GLU A 43 -14.42 28.76 -45.38
N ILE A 44 -15.46 29.00 -44.57
CA ILE A 44 -15.32 29.34 -43.14
C ILE A 44 -14.60 28.23 -42.38
N LYS A 45 -14.95 26.97 -42.64
CA LYS A 45 -14.27 25.82 -42.02
C LYS A 45 -12.80 25.75 -42.40
N THR A 46 -12.48 26.04 -43.66
CA THR A 46 -11.10 26.07 -44.16
C THR A 46 -10.30 27.20 -43.49
N ILE A 47 -10.88 28.38 -43.35
CA ILE A 47 -10.30 29.53 -42.66
C ILE A 47 -10.03 29.20 -41.19
N ALA A 48 -11.04 28.68 -40.49
CA ALA A 48 -10.95 28.36 -39.07
C ALA A 48 -9.86 27.31 -38.81
N ASN A 49 -9.84 26.22 -39.59
CA ASN A 49 -8.85 25.17 -39.45
C ASN A 49 -7.42 25.68 -39.68
N LEU A 50 -7.21 26.54 -40.70
CA LEU A 50 -5.89 27.11 -40.96
C LEU A 50 -5.39 27.96 -39.80
N PHE A 51 -6.23 28.82 -39.22
CA PHE A 51 -5.79 29.64 -38.09
C PHE A 51 -5.59 28.82 -36.81
N ILE A 52 -6.45 27.83 -36.56
CA ILE A 52 -6.25 26.88 -35.45
C ILE A 52 -4.89 26.21 -35.61
N GLU A 53 -4.64 25.57 -36.75
CA GLU A 53 -3.38 24.89 -37.05
C GLU A 53 -2.16 25.82 -36.86
N LYS A 54 -2.20 27.06 -37.39
CA LYS A 54 -1.07 27.99 -37.28
C LYS A 54 -0.79 28.47 -35.86
N GLU A 55 -1.83 28.67 -35.05
CA GLU A 55 -1.70 29.11 -33.66
C GLU A 55 -1.36 27.96 -32.72
N THR A 56 -1.84 26.73 -32.99
CA THR A 56 -1.60 25.56 -32.13
C THR A 56 -0.35 24.77 -32.49
N GLN A 57 0.18 24.88 -33.71
CA GLN A 57 1.33 24.08 -34.18
C GLN A 57 2.49 24.01 -33.18
N GLN A 58 2.92 25.15 -32.63
CA GLN A 58 4.04 25.16 -31.69
C GLN A 58 3.70 24.41 -30.39
N LEU A 59 2.46 24.56 -29.90
CA LEU A 59 2.01 23.84 -28.72
C LEU A 59 1.89 22.35 -29.00
N GLU A 60 1.40 21.96 -30.18
CA GLU A 60 1.33 20.55 -30.60
C GLU A 60 2.72 19.94 -30.68
N ASP A 61 3.68 20.61 -31.32
CA ASP A 61 5.08 20.20 -31.39
C ASP A 61 5.73 20.08 -30.00
N ASP A 62 5.40 21.00 -29.08
CA ASP A 62 5.92 20.99 -27.71
C ASP A 62 5.29 19.86 -26.88
N VAL A 63 4.00 19.57 -27.07
CA VAL A 63 3.31 18.42 -26.44
C VAL A 63 3.91 17.11 -26.93
N GLU A 64 4.13 16.97 -28.24
CA GLU A 64 4.76 15.77 -28.82
C GLU A 64 6.14 15.52 -28.23
N LYS A 65 6.99 16.56 -28.16
CA LYS A 65 8.31 16.47 -27.49
C LYS A 65 8.21 16.10 -26.03
N LEU A 66 7.22 16.63 -25.29
CA LEU A 66 7.01 16.29 -23.89
C LEU A 66 6.57 14.84 -23.72
N LEU A 67 5.76 14.31 -24.64
CA LEU A 67 5.37 12.90 -24.66
C LEU A 67 6.56 11.99 -24.96
N GLU A 68 7.41 12.33 -25.93
CA GLU A 68 8.65 11.62 -26.20
C GLU A 68 9.58 11.60 -24.98
N GLN A 69 9.73 12.75 -24.31
CA GLN A 69 10.52 12.86 -23.07
C GLN A 69 9.92 12.02 -21.95
N LYS A 70 8.60 12.03 -21.80
CA LYS A 70 7.88 11.22 -20.81
C LYS A 70 8.17 9.73 -21.04
N GLU A 71 7.98 9.22 -22.26
CA GLU A 71 8.26 7.82 -22.58
C GLU A 71 9.74 7.44 -22.37
N ALA A 72 10.67 8.34 -22.68
CA ALA A 72 12.09 8.12 -22.45
C ALA A 72 12.42 8.04 -20.95
N ILE A 73 11.80 8.89 -20.14
CA ILE A 73 11.94 8.88 -18.68
C ILE A 73 11.32 7.61 -18.09
N GLU A 74 10.13 7.20 -18.55
CA GLU A 74 9.46 5.98 -18.09
C GLU A 74 10.33 4.74 -18.38
N ARG A 75 10.85 4.60 -19.59
CA ARG A 75 11.80 3.52 -19.95
C ARG A 75 13.09 3.55 -19.12
N ALA A 76 13.61 4.73 -18.84
CA ALA A 76 14.81 4.86 -18.00
C ALA A 76 14.52 4.49 -16.54
N LEU A 77 13.33 4.82 -16.04
CA LEU A 77 12.88 4.50 -14.69
C LEU A 77 12.65 3.00 -14.53
N GLU A 78 12.00 2.36 -15.50
CA GLU A 78 11.81 0.90 -15.56
C GLU A 78 13.16 0.18 -15.48
N LYS A 79 14.10 0.53 -16.37
CA LYS A 79 15.46 -0.02 -16.35
C LYS A 79 16.18 0.21 -15.02
N LYS A 80 16.02 1.38 -14.40
CA LYS A 80 16.64 1.67 -13.09
C LYS A 80 15.97 0.91 -11.96
N SER A 81 14.69 0.60 -12.08
CA SER A 81 13.95 -0.26 -11.15
C SER A 81 14.49 -1.70 -11.22
N GLU A 82 14.65 -2.24 -12.43
CA GLU A 82 15.27 -3.56 -12.66
C GLU A 82 16.69 -3.63 -12.10
N GLU A 83 17.54 -2.64 -12.41
CA GLU A 83 18.92 -2.58 -11.89
C GLU A 83 18.94 -2.48 -10.36
N LEU A 84 18.02 -1.72 -9.76
CA LEU A 84 17.89 -1.63 -8.31
C LEU A 84 17.50 -2.98 -7.70
N GLN A 85 16.60 -3.69 -8.37
CA GLN A 85 16.14 -5.01 -7.99
C GLN A 85 17.25 -6.05 -7.98
N GLU A 86 17.95 -6.18 -9.10
CA GLU A 86 19.10 -7.07 -9.23
C GLU A 86 20.13 -6.82 -8.13
N LYS A 87 20.44 -5.55 -7.85
CA LYS A 87 21.39 -5.21 -6.77
C LYS A 87 20.90 -5.57 -5.38
N LYS A 88 19.60 -5.42 -5.09
CA LYS A 88 19.05 -5.90 -3.82
C LYS A 88 19.23 -7.42 -3.72
N TYR A 89 18.95 -8.18 -4.79
CA TYR A 89 19.16 -9.63 -4.82
C TYR A 89 20.63 -10.02 -4.62
N GLU A 90 21.57 -9.35 -5.27
CA GLU A 90 23.01 -9.57 -5.09
C GLU A 90 23.42 -9.41 -3.62
N VAL A 91 22.93 -8.36 -2.95
CA VAL A 91 23.20 -8.12 -1.52
C VAL A 91 22.65 -9.27 -0.67
N PHE A 92 21.41 -9.71 -0.91
CA PHE A 92 20.84 -10.83 -0.16
C PHE A 92 21.58 -12.14 -0.42
N HIS A 93 21.99 -12.41 -1.65
CA HIS A 93 22.75 -13.60 -1.97
C HIS A 93 24.10 -13.61 -1.26
N ALA A 94 24.81 -12.48 -1.25
CA ALA A 94 26.07 -12.34 -0.51
C ALA A 94 25.89 -12.56 1.00
N LEU A 95 24.79 -12.05 1.58
CA LEU A 95 24.46 -12.28 2.99
C LEU A 95 24.06 -13.74 3.26
N GLU A 96 23.38 -14.41 2.34
CA GLU A 96 23.01 -15.83 2.45
C GLU A 96 24.25 -16.74 2.44
N GLU A 97 25.25 -16.43 1.60
CA GLU A 97 26.52 -17.15 1.57
C GLU A 97 27.30 -16.98 2.88
N GLU A 98 27.40 -15.75 3.39
CA GLU A 98 28.11 -15.47 4.65
C GLU A 98 27.44 -16.14 5.85
N PHE A 99 26.10 -16.19 5.87
CA PHE A 99 25.33 -16.79 6.98
C PHE A 99 24.96 -18.25 6.77
N ALA A 100 25.51 -18.93 5.75
CA ALA A 100 25.16 -20.30 5.37
C ALA A 100 25.27 -21.32 6.53
N ALA A 101 26.13 -21.06 7.51
CA ALA A 101 26.35 -21.94 8.66
C ALA A 101 25.27 -21.83 9.76
N ASP A 102 24.55 -20.70 9.85
CA ASP A 102 23.54 -20.46 10.90
C ASP A 102 22.13 -20.39 10.31
N LYS A 103 21.41 -21.51 10.40
CA LYS A 103 20.02 -21.63 9.95
C LYS A 103 19.07 -20.63 10.61
N THR A 104 19.35 -20.18 11.84
CA THR A 104 18.49 -19.23 12.55
C THR A 104 18.65 -17.82 11.99
N VAL A 105 19.89 -17.45 11.62
CA VAL A 105 20.19 -16.18 10.98
C VAL A 105 19.66 -16.17 9.54
N LEU A 106 19.82 -17.27 8.79
CA LEU A 106 19.22 -17.44 7.46
C LEU A 106 17.70 -17.24 7.46
N VAL A 107 16.97 -17.82 8.42
CA VAL A 107 15.51 -17.62 8.51
C VAL A 107 15.15 -16.15 8.74
N LYS A 108 15.91 -15.42 9.57
CA LYS A 108 15.71 -13.97 9.77
C LYS A 108 16.09 -13.18 8.53
N LEU A 109 17.16 -13.56 7.83
CA LEU A 109 17.59 -12.92 6.60
C LEU A 109 16.55 -13.11 5.49
N HIS A 110 16.02 -14.31 5.31
CA HIS A 110 14.93 -14.56 4.37
C HIS A 110 13.67 -13.76 4.75
N GLN A 111 13.36 -13.62 6.04
CA GLN A 111 12.28 -12.76 6.51
C GLN A 111 12.53 -11.27 6.19
N ILE A 112 13.76 -10.79 6.30
CA ILE A 112 14.15 -9.42 5.93
C ILE A 112 14.14 -9.24 4.40
N LYS A 113 14.58 -10.26 3.63
CA LYS A 113 14.54 -10.30 2.16
C LYS A 113 13.12 -10.11 1.65
N LEU A 114 12.17 -10.87 2.24
CA LEU A 114 10.73 -10.74 2.00
C LEU A 114 10.16 -9.37 2.38
N GLN A 115 10.82 -8.62 3.27
CA GLN A 115 10.38 -7.28 3.70
C GLN A 115 11.02 -6.13 2.91
N SER A 116 12.06 -6.38 2.10
CA SER A 116 12.95 -5.31 1.60
C SER A 116 13.21 -5.30 0.08
N ILE A 117 13.06 -6.44 -0.59
CA ILE A 117 13.00 -6.53 -2.05
C ILE A 117 11.55 -6.31 -2.50
N ASP A 118 11.31 -5.69 -3.66
CA ASP A 118 9.98 -5.33 -4.20
C ASP A 118 9.08 -6.56 -4.41
N LEU A 119 8.63 -7.14 -3.29
CA LEU A 119 7.67 -8.23 -3.18
C LEU A 119 6.34 -7.82 -3.78
N TYR A 120 6.01 -6.53 -3.74
CA TYR A 120 4.79 -5.99 -4.31
C TYR A 120 4.82 -5.99 -5.84
N ASP A 121 5.99 -5.79 -6.47
CA ASP A 121 6.10 -5.82 -7.93
C ASP A 121 5.94 -7.27 -8.43
N ILE A 122 6.61 -8.23 -7.78
CA ILE A 122 6.43 -9.67 -8.07
C ILE A 122 5.00 -10.11 -7.77
N LEU A 123 4.40 -9.62 -6.67
CA LEU A 123 3.01 -9.89 -6.34
C LEU A 123 2.06 -9.36 -7.43
N SER A 124 2.30 -8.15 -7.92
CA SER A 124 1.57 -7.59 -9.05
C SER A 124 1.74 -8.46 -10.30
N GLU A 125 2.96 -8.79 -10.72
CA GLU A 125 3.21 -9.65 -11.88
C GLU A 125 2.54 -11.03 -11.77
N MET A 126 2.55 -11.65 -10.58
CA MET A 126 1.89 -12.93 -10.33
C MET A 126 0.37 -12.83 -10.45
N VAL A 127 -0.23 -11.75 -9.93
CA VAL A 127 -1.69 -11.51 -10.00
C VAL A 127 -2.10 -11.25 -11.44
N GLU A 128 -1.39 -10.37 -12.13
CA GLU A 128 -1.64 -10.05 -13.54
C GLU A 128 -1.53 -11.31 -14.40
N SER A 129 -0.43 -12.05 -14.28
CA SER A 129 -0.20 -13.29 -15.03
C SER A 129 -1.28 -14.34 -14.76
N ALA A 130 -1.73 -14.47 -13.51
CA ALA A 130 -2.78 -15.40 -13.14
C ALA A 130 -4.12 -15.05 -13.81
N ILE A 131 -4.51 -13.77 -13.78
CA ILE A 131 -5.76 -13.30 -14.38
C ILE A 131 -5.69 -13.41 -15.91
N ILE A 132 -4.59 -12.98 -16.53
CA ILE A 132 -4.39 -13.11 -17.99
C ILE A 132 -4.44 -14.59 -18.39
N THR A 133 -3.74 -15.47 -17.66
CA THR A 133 -3.77 -16.91 -17.95
C THR A 133 -5.18 -17.48 -17.84
N ALA A 134 -5.99 -17.03 -16.88
CA ALA A 134 -7.38 -17.45 -16.75
C ALA A 134 -8.23 -16.97 -17.94
N LEU A 135 -8.02 -15.72 -18.39
CA LEU A 135 -8.66 -15.15 -19.56
C LEU A 135 -8.26 -15.88 -20.86
N GLU A 136 -7.00 -16.26 -21.01
CA GLU A 136 -6.50 -16.98 -22.19
C GLU A 136 -6.99 -18.42 -22.25
N LYS A 137 -7.13 -19.07 -21.09
CA LYS A 137 -7.63 -20.45 -20.94
C LYS A 137 -9.14 -20.52 -20.87
N ASP A 138 -9.84 -19.42 -21.12
CA ASP A 138 -11.29 -19.31 -21.12
C ASP A 138 -11.92 -20.10 -22.28
N SER A 139 -11.89 -21.43 -22.17
CA SER A 139 -12.55 -22.36 -23.09
C SER A 139 -14.00 -22.66 -22.68
N ASP A 140 -14.33 -22.47 -21.40
CA ASP A 140 -15.62 -22.83 -20.80
C ASP A 140 -16.52 -21.61 -20.46
N GLY A 141 -16.05 -20.39 -20.70
CA GLY A 141 -16.81 -19.15 -20.52
C GLY A 141 -16.80 -18.58 -19.11
N ASP A 142 -16.21 -19.29 -18.13
CA ASP A 142 -16.15 -18.91 -16.72
C ASP A 142 -14.70 -18.85 -16.20
N ILE A 143 -14.21 -17.63 -16.00
CA ILE A 143 -12.90 -17.36 -15.41
C ILE A 143 -12.94 -17.22 -13.89
N THR A 144 -14.13 -17.22 -13.29
CA THR A 144 -14.37 -16.79 -11.91
C THR A 144 -13.72 -17.72 -10.90
N GLU A 145 -13.97 -19.03 -11.00
CA GLU A 145 -13.46 -20.00 -10.03
C GLU A 145 -11.94 -20.21 -10.14
N PRO A 146 -11.35 -20.38 -11.35
CA PRO A 146 -9.89 -20.45 -11.49
C PRO A 146 -9.19 -19.19 -10.95
N THR A 147 -9.71 -18.00 -11.28
CA THR A 147 -9.14 -16.73 -10.79
C THR A 147 -9.25 -16.63 -9.28
N LYS A 148 -10.42 -16.93 -8.71
CA LYS A 148 -10.64 -16.92 -7.27
C LYS A 148 -9.67 -17.84 -6.53
N GLU A 149 -9.47 -19.06 -7.01
CA GLU A 149 -8.59 -20.03 -6.34
C GLU A 149 -7.11 -19.65 -6.42
N VAL A 150 -6.64 -19.12 -7.55
CA VAL A 150 -5.26 -18.65 -7.67
C VAL A 150 -5.02 -17.40 -6.83
N ILE A 151 -5.93 -16.43 -6.84
CA ILE A 151 -5.84 -15.23 -5.99
C ILE A 151 -5.90 -15.61 -4.51
N LYS A 152 -6.70 -16.60 -4.13
CA LYS A 152 -6.73 -17.16 -2.76
C LYS A 152 -5.34 -17.65 -2.35
N GLU A 153 -4.69 -18.43 -3.20
CA GLU A 153 -3.37 -19.01 -2.91
C GLU A 153 -2.29 -17.92 -2.85
N ILE A 154 -2.29 -16.99 -3.81
CA ILE A 154 -1.38 -15.82 -3.80
C ILE A 154 -1.54 -15.02 -2.51
N THR A 155 -2.78 -14.71 -2.13
CA THR A 155 -3.08 -13.97 -0.90
C THR A 155 -2.59 -14.72 0.33
N PHE A 156 -2.89 -16.02 0.41
CA PHE A 156 -2.50 -16.87 1.53
C PHE A 156 -0.97 -16.95 1.68
N GLU A 157 -0.24 -17.28 0.62
CA GLU A 157 1.21 -17.42 0.68
C GLU A 157 1.88 -16.06 0.98
N SER A 158 1.40 -14.97 0.36
CA SER A 158 1.94 -13.62 0.60
C SER A 158 1.77 -13.14 2.05
N ILE A 159 0.68 -13.52 2.73
CA ILE A 159 0.43 -13.16 4.14
C ILE A 159 1.13 -14.15 5.08
N LYS A 160 1.15 -15.44 4.74
CA LYS A 160 1.76 -16.52 5.52
C LYS A 160 3.25 -16.30 5.75
N GLU A 161 3.95 -15.69 4.80
CA GLU A 161 5.38 -15.42 4.83
C GLU A 161 5.77 -14.30 5.80
N GLY A 162 5.39 -14.39 7.08
CA GLY A 162 5.88 -13.52 8.16
C GLY A 162 4.88 -13.34 9.30
N SER A 163 4.93 -12.21 10.01
CA SER A 163 3.98 -11.89 11.09
C SER A 163 2.68 -11.31 10.54
N LEU A 164 1.54 -11.74 11.10
CA LEU A 164 0.24 -11.15 10.81
C LEU A 164 0.21 -9.71 11.37
N ASN A 165 0.30 -8.72 10.49
CA ASN A 165 0.33 -7.30 10.82
C ASN A 165 -0.59 -6.55 9.85
N THR A 166 -1.49 -5.72 10.38
CA THR A 166 -2.47 -4.92 9.64
C THR A 166 -1.87 -4.10 8.51
N ILE A 167 -0.74 -3.43 8.72
CA ILE A 167 -0.08 -2.60 7.70
C ILE A 167 0.33 -3.46 6.50
N ARG A 168 0.92 -4.64 6.78
CA ARG A 168 1.35 -5.57 5.75
C ARG A 168 0.17 -6.20 5.02
N VAL A 169 -0.83 -6.68 5.76
CA VAL A 169 -2.04 -7.29 5.19
C VAL A 169 -2.73 -6.27 4.29
N ARG A 170 -2.91 -5.03 4.75
CA ARG A 170 -3.46 -3.94 3.94
C ARG A 170 -2.68 -3.76 2.65
N LYS A 171 -1.35 -3.68 2.72
CA LYS A 171 -0.53 -3.42 1.54
C LYS A 171 -0.59 -4.58 0.53
N ILE A 172 -0.56 -5.83 0.99
CA ILE A 172 -0.74 -7.02 0.12
C ILE A 172 -2.10 -6.97 -0.58
N LEU A 173 -3.19 -6.77 0.18
CA LEU A 173 -4.54 -6.72 -0.37
C LEU A 173 -4.70 -5.55 -1.35
N SER A 174 -4.12 -4.39 -1.05
CA SER A 174 -4.12 -3.24 -1.96
C SER A 174 -3.37 -3.52 -3.26
N THR A 175 -2.18 -4.14 -3.20
CA THR A 175 -1.41 -4.49 -4.40
C THR A 175 -2.17 -5.48 -5.28
N ILE A 176 -2.72 -6.56 -4.70
CA ILE A 176 -3.51 -7.54 -5.45
C ILE A 176 -4.71 -6.87 -6.13
N LEU A 177 -5.45 -6.05 -5.40
CA LEU A 177 -6.65 -5.40 -5.93
C LEU A 177 -6.30 -4.34 -6.99
N ALA A 178 -5.26 -3.55 -6.79
CA ALA A 178 -4.80 -2.54 -7.75
C ALA A 178 -4.44 -3.19 -9.10
N THR A 179 -3.66 -4.27 -9.08
CA THR A 179 -3.31 -4.99 -10.31
C THR A 179 -4.52 -5.64 -10.97
N ALA A 180 -5.45 -6.22 -10.20
CA ALA A 180 -6.69 -6.75 -10.77
C ALA A 180 -7.56 -5.65 -11.39
N ILE A 181 -7.54 -4.43 -10.84
CA ILE A 181 -8.21 -3.25 -11.41
C ILE A 181 -7.58 -2.87 -12.74
N GLU A 182 -6.25 -2.82 -12.85
CA GLU A 182 -5.55 -2.51 -14.09
C GLU A 182 -5.97 -3.49 -15.21
N VAL A 183 -6.00 -4.79 -14.92
CA VAL A 183 -6.47 -5.80 -15.88
C VAL A 183 -7.95 -5.63 -16.20
N ALA A 184 -8.80 -5.38 -15.19
CA ALA A 184 -10.23 -5.15 -15.38
C ALA A 184 -10.53 -3.90 -16.24
N GLU A 185 -9.74 -2.83 -16.09
CA GLU A 185 -9.82 -1.62 -16.91
C GLU A 185 -9.41 -1.90 -18.36
N ALA A 186 -8.40 -2.74 -18.57
CA ALA A 186 -8.00 -3.18 -19.90
C ALA A 186 -9.03 -4.11 -20.57
N THR A 187 -9.84 -4.84 -19.78
CA THR A 187 -10.89 -5.75 -20.28
C THR A 187 -12.30 -5.45 -19.70
N PRO A 188 -12.95 -4.31 -20.07
CA PRO A 188 -14.18 -3.86 -19.41
C PRO A 188 -15.34 -4.86 -19.44
N ASN A 189 -15.44 -5.68 -20.50
CA ASN A 189 -16.50 -6.69 -20.65
C ASN A 189 -16.42 -7.83 -19.62
N ARG A 190 -15.25 -8.03 -19.00
CA ARG A 190 -15.00 -9.05 -17.96
C ARG A 190 -14.69 -8.44 -16.59
N ALA A 191 -14.77 -7.12 -16.47
CA ALA A 191 -14.34 -6.40 -15.26
C ALA A 191 -15.07 -6.87 -13.99
N GLU A 192 -16.38 -7.08 -14.05
CA GLU A 192 -17.16 -7.55 -12.90
C GLU A 192 -16.76 -8.96 -12.46
N GLU A 193 -16.52 -9.87 -13.41
CA GLU A 193 -16.07 -11.24 -13.13
C GLU A 193 -14.69 -11.24 -12.47
N ILE A 194 -13.73 -10.50 -13.04
CA ILE A 194 -12.35 -10.38 -12.53
C ILE A 194 -12.36 -9.83 -11.10
N LEU A 195 -13.06 -8.72 -10.88
CA LEU A 195 -13.08 -8.05 -9.57
C LEU A 195 -13.84 -8.87 -8.52
N SER A 196 -14.97 -9.49 -8.89
CA SER A 196 -15.72 -10.38 -7.99
C SER A 196 -14.89 -11.60 -7.58
N ALA A 197 -14.23 -12.25 -8.54
CA ALA A 197 -13.34 -13.38 -8.27
C ALA A 197 -12.16 -12.98 -7.37
N THR A 198 -11.54 -11.84 -7.67
CA THR A 198 -10.40 -11.30 -6.91
C THR A 198 -10.77 -11.02 -5.46
N LEU A 199 -11.87 -10.30 -5.21
CA LEU A 199 -12.30 -9.97 -3.85
C LEU A 199 -12.64 -11.24 -3.04
N LYS A 200 -13.31 -12.22 -3.67
CA LYS A 200 -13.60 -13.52 -3.03
C LYS A 200 -12.32 -14.29 -2.71
N GLY A 201 -11.36 -14.32 -3.65
CA GLY A 201 -10.06 -14.97 -3.48
C GLY A 201 -9.27 -14.32 -2.34
N MET A 202 -9.15 -13.00 -2.34
CA MET A 202 -8.49 -12.21 -1.28
C MET A 202 -9.09 -12.51 0.10
N ARG A 203 -10.42 -12.50 0.21
CA ARG A 203 -11.12 -12.84 1.46
C ARG A 203 -10.78 -14.25 1.92
N SER A 204 -10.91 -15.23 1.04
CA SER A 204 -10.66 -16.64 1.38
C SER A 204 -9.19 -16.89 1.78
N GLY A 205 -8.23 -16.25 1.09
CA GLY A 205 -6.80 -16.36 1.43
C GLY A 205 -6.47 -15.70 2.77
N LEU A 206 -7.14 -14.59 3.09
CA LEU A 206 -7.03 -13.93 4.40
C LEU A 206 -7.60 -14.80 5.53
N ILE A 207 -8.80 -15.39 5.34
CA ILE A 207 -9.39 -16.35 6.30
C ILE A 207 -8.42 -17.50 6.57
N GLN A 208 -7.87 -18.11 5.51
CA GLN A 208 -6.92 -19.22 5.61
C GLN A 208 -5.64 -18.82 6.35
N SER A 209 -5.16 -17.59 6.13
CA SER A 209 -4.00 -17.04 6.83
C SER A 209 -4.24 -16.87 8.32
N ILE A 210 -5.42 -16.35 8.70
CA ILE A 210 -5.82 -16.15 10.10
C ILE A 210 -6.03 -17.50 10.80
N ASP A 211 -6.69 -18.46 10.15
CA ASP A 211 -6.87 -19.80 10.72
C ASP A 211 -5.52 -20.51 10.93
N ARG A 212 -4.58 -20.38 9.99
CA ARG A 212 -3.21 -20.86 10.18
C ARG A 212 -2.53 -20.18 11.37
N PHE A 213 -2.68 -18.86 11.52
CA PHE A 213 -2.14 -18.12 12.64
C PHE A 213 -2.74 -18.60 13.97
N LYS A 214 -4.06 -18.78 14.05
CA LYS A 214 -4.77 -19.38 15.19
C LYS A 214 -4.20 -20.74 15.58
N LYS A 215 -4.03 -21.64 14.60
CA LYS A 215 -3.41 -22.96 14.80
C LYS A 215 -1.99 -22.82 15.36
N ARG A 216 -1.17 -21.94 14.78
CA ARG A 216 0.20 -21.70 15.26
C ARG A 216 0.23 -21.20 16.70
N LEU A 217 -0.66 -20.27 17.07
CA LEU A 217 -0.81 -19.78 18.45
C LEU A 217 -1.23 -20.91 19.41
N ALA A 218 -2.15 -21.77 18.97
CA ALA A 218 -2.64 -22.88 19.79
C ALA A 218 -1.54 -23.88 20.17
N TYR A 219 -0.55 -24.11 19.31
CA TYR A 219 0.54 -25.08 19.54
C TYR A 219 1.88 -24.44 19.94
N MET A 220 1.93 -23.12 20.17
CA MET A 220 3.18 -22.43 20.50
C MET A 220 3.68 -22.78 21.92
N PRO A 221 4.95 -23.23 22.08
CA PRO A 221 5.55 -23.50 23.40
C PRO A 221 5.56 -22.28 24.30
N VAL A 222 5.43 -22.48 25.62
CA VAL A 222 5.29 -21.39 26.61
C VAL A 222 6.55 -20.51 26.70
N GLU A 223 7.69 -21.10 26.40
CA GLU A 223 9.02 -20.52 26.48
C GLU A 223 9.32 -19.58 25.31
N ALA A 224 8.72 -19.85 24.13
CA ALA A 224 8.86 -19.01 22.92
C ALA A 224 7.94 -17.77 22.95
N LYS A 225 7.05 -17.66 23.95
CA LYS A 225 5.98 -16.65 24.03
C LYS A 225 6.44 -15.21 24.14
N HIS A 226 7.61 -14.94 24.73
CA HIS A 226 8.12 -13.58 24.95
C HIS A 226 9.08 -13.11 23.84
N ILE A 227 9.46 -14.01 22.92
CA ILE A 227 10.45 -13.73 21.87
C ILE A 227 9.77 -13.37 20.53
N LEU A 228 8.52 -13.78 20.33
CA LEU A 228 7.87 -13.79 19.01
C LEU A 228 6.78 -12.71 18.80
N ILE A 229 6.23 -12.12 19.87
CA ILE A 229 5.11 -11.17 19.78
C ILE A 229 5.30 -10.08 20.82
N GLU A 230 5.92 -8.96 20.43
CA GLU A 230 6.20 -7.83 21.32
C GLU A 230 4.94 -6.99 21.63
N ASP A 231 3.90 -7.07 20.79
CA ASP A 231 2.71 -6.24 20.91
C ASP A 231 1.41 -7.03 20.63
N TYR A 232 1.01 -7.85 21.61
CA TYR A 232 -0.15 -8.74 21.44
C TYR A 232 -1.50 -7.99 21.52
N ASP A 233 -1.56 -6.88 22.24
CA ASP A 233 -2.78 -6.05 22.33
C ASP A 233 -3.10 -5.43 20.96
N THR A 234 -2.07 -4.93 20.24
CA THR A 234 -2.22 -4.45 18.86
C THR A 234 -2.68 -5.55 17.90
N ILE A 235 -2.13 -6.77 17.99
CA ILE A 235 -2.59 -7.88 17.12
C ILE A 235 -4.05 -8.27 17.42
N ILE A 236 -4.48 -8.23 18.68
CA ILE A 236 -5.87 -8.48 19.05
C ILE A 236 -6.79 -7.39 18.48
N GLU A 237 -6.39 -6.12 18.56
CA GLU A 237 -7.12 -5.01 17.96
C GLU A 237 -7.21 -5.15 16.43
N ASP A 238 -6.08 -5.46 15.79
CA ASP A 238 -5.95 -5.71 14.36
C ASP A 238 -6.90 -6.82 13.87
N LEU A 239 -6.95 -7.95 14.60
CA LEU A 239 -7.86 -9.05 14.31
C LEU A 239 -9.33 -8.60 14.42
N ASN A 240 -9.67 -7.80 15.42
CA ASN A 240 -11.04 -7.32 15.59
C ASN A 240 -11.49 -6.32 14.51
N GLN A 241 -10.56 -5.73 13.77
CA GLN A 241 -10.83 -4.75 12.71
C GLN A 241 -10.60 -5.30 11.29
N THR A 242 -10.41 -6.61 11.15
CA THR A 242 -9.98 -7.22 9.87
C THR A 242 -11.01 -7.05 8.74
N ASP A 243 -12.31 -7.11 9.05
CA ASP A 243 -13.39 -6.82 8.10
C ASP A 243 -13.40 -5.35 7.66
N THR A 244 -13.23 -4.45 8.63
CA THR A 244 -13.14 -3.00 8.40
C THR A 244 -11.93 -2.68 7.53
N LEU A 245 -10.78 -3.29 7.81
CA LEU A 245 -9.58 -3.17 6.99
C LEU A 245 -9.83 -3.63 5.56
N PHE A 246 -10.47 -4.79 5.38
CA PHE A 246 -10.78 -5.34 4.06
C PHE A 246 -11.67 -4.37 3.27
N SER A 247 -12.79 -3.93 3.84
CA SER A 247 -13.68 -2.97 3.19
C SER A 247 -13.00 -1.62 2.90
N GLN A 248 -12.14 -1.14 3.79
CA GLN A 248 -11.37 0.09 3.56
C GLN A 248 -10.41 -0.04 2.37
N VAL A 249 -9.76 -1.19 2.20
CA VAL A 249 -8.91 -1.45 1.02
C VAL A 249 -9.73 -1.32 -0.25
N VAL A 250 -10.91 -1.95 -0.30
CA VAL A 250 -11.78 -1.90 -1.49
C VAL A 250 -12.26 -0.48 -1.77
N VAL A 251 -12.72 0.25 -0.75
CA VAL A 251 -13.20 1.64 -0.90
C VAL A 251 -12.08 2.58 -1.34
N THR A 252 -10.86 2.41 -0.79
CA THR A 252 -9.71 3.23 -1.16
C THR A 252 -9.36 3.02 -2.63
N GLN A 253 -9.21 1.76 -3.04
CA GLN A 253 -8.89 1.42 -4.44
C GLN A 253 -9.98 1.90 -5.40
N ALA A 254 -11.27 1.71 -5.06
CA ALA A 254 -12.38 2.22 -5.85
C ALA A 254 -12.37 3.75 -6.03
N SER A 255 -11.88 4.50 -5.02
CA SER A 255 -11.78 5.95 -5.09
C SER A 255 -10.67 6.44 -6.03
N GLU A 256 -9.72 5.58 -6.36
CA GLU A 256 -8.58 5.85 -7.24
C GLU A 256 -8.84 5.34 -8.67
N SER A 257 -9.80 4.41 -8.87
CA SER A 257 -10.15 3.86 -10.18
C SER A 257 -11.09 4.75 -11.02
N SER A 258 -11.23 4.38 -12.30
CA SER A 258 -12.22 4.94 -13.21
C SER A 258 -13.67 4.83 -12.69
N GLN A 259 -14.58 5.66 -13.21
CA GLN A 259 -15.96 5.71 -12.73
C GLN A 259 -16.70 4.37 -12.86
N MET A 260 -16.41 3.59 -13.91
CA MET A 260 -16.99 2.27 -14.13
C MET A 260 -16.53 1.28 -13.04
N ILE A 261 -15.22 1.15 -12.86
CA ILE A 261 -14.63 0.24 -11.85
C ILE A 261 -15.03 0.65 -10.45
N ARG A 262 -15.02 1.95 -10.14
CA ARG A 262 -15.49 2.46 -8.85
C ARG A 262 -16.88 1.96 -8.52
N LYS A 263 -17.81 2.03 -9.48
CA LYS A 263 -19.19 1.56 -9.28
C LYS A 263 -19.22 0.06 -9.00
N ILE A 264 -18.53 -0.74 -9.80
CA ILE A 264 -18.45 -2.21 -9.63
C ILE A 264 -17.91 -2.55 -8.24
N LEU A 265 -16.81 -1.95 -7.82
CA LEU A 265 -16.19 -2.23 -6.51
C LEU A 265 -17.08 -1.82 -5.33
N ILE A 266 -17.77 -0.69 -5.41
CA ILE A 266 -18.70 -0.25 -4.36
C ILE A 266 -19.90 -1.20 -4.26
N ASP A 267 -20.46 -1.61 -5.40
CA ASP A 267 -21.60 -2.52 -5.47
C ASP A 267 -21.19 -3.91 -4.92
N LEU A 268 -20.04 -4.44 -5.35
CA LEU A 268 -19.48 -5.70 -4.84
C LEU A 268 -19.19 -5.64 -3.33
N ASN A 269 -18.51 -4.59 -2.85
CA ASN A 269 -18.20 -4.44 -1.43
C ASN A 269 -19.47 -4.35 -0.57
N SER A 270 -20.53 -3.72 -1.08
CA SER A 270 -21.83 -3.65 -0.39
C SER A 270 -22.52 -5.02 -0.35
N ALA A 271 -22.44 -5.79 -1.44
CA ALA A 271 -23.00 -7.14 -1.51
C ALA A 271 -22.25 -8.15 -0.62
N MET A 272 -20.96 -7.90 -0.33
CA MET A 272 -20.10 -8.76 0.47
C MET A 272 -20.37 -8.72 1.98
N GLN A 273 -21.38 -7.99 2.47
CA GLN A 273 -21.64 -7.87 3.90
C GLN A 273 -21.82 -9.23 4.61
N TYR A 274 -22.55 -10.16 3.99
CA TYR A 274 -22.72 -11.53 4.49
C TYR A 274 -21.47 -12.39 4.29
N ASP A 275 -20.73 -12.11 3.22
CA ASP A 275 -19.49 -12.80 2.89
C ASP A 275 -18.37 -12.52 3.91
N LEU A 276 -18.38 -11.36 4.57
CA LEU A 276 -17.38 -11.01 5.58
C LEU A 276 -17.67 -11.60 6.98
N GLU A 277 -18.84 -12.20 7.21
CA GLU A 277 -19.19 -12.78 8.52
C GLU A 277 -18.20 -13.88 8.96
N GLU A 278 -17.79 -14.73 8.02
CA GLU A 278 -16.80 -15.78 8.30
C GLU A 278 -15.45 -15.19 8.70
N LEU A 279 -15.02 -14.12 8.00
CA LEU A 279 -13.80 -13.39 8.31
C LEU A 279 -13.86 -12.76 9.71
N VAL A 280 -14.99 -12.16 10.07
CA VAL A 280 -15.21 -11.62 11.42
C VAL A 280 -15.15 -12.72 12.46
N HIS A 281 -15.81 -13.85 12.20
CA HIS A 281 -15.87 -14.97 13.13
C HIS A 281 -14.48 -15.55 13.41
N ILE A 282 -13.72 -15.90 12.36
CA ILE A 282 -12.38 -16.49 12.52
C ILE A 282 -11.41 -15.51 13.19
N SER A 283 -11.53 -14.21 12.91
CA SER A 283 -10.67 -13.19 13.50
C SER A 283 -10.94 -13.01 14.99
N LYS A 284 -12.22 -12.95 15.39
CA LYS A 284 -12.63 -12.91 16.81
C LYS A 284 -12.22 -14.15 17.58
N GLU A 285 -12.43 -15.34 17.00
CA GLU A 285 -12.01 -16.60 17.61
C GLU A 285 -10.49 -16.62 17.82
N THR A 286 -9.73 -16.16 16.83
CA THR A 286 -8.27 -16.06 16.91
C THR A 286 -7.82 -15.08 17.99
N ALA A 287 -8.49 -13.93 18.10
CA ALA A 287 -8.24 -12.93 19.14
C ALA A 287 -8.51 -13.49 20.55
N GLU A 288 -9.57 -14.28 20.73
CA GLU A 288 -9.86 -14.94 22.01
C GLU A 288 -8.84 -16.05 22.32
N VAL A 289 -8.45 -16.88 21.36
CA VAL A 289 -7.35 -17.86 21.54
C VAL A 289 -6.06 -17.15 21.98
N MET A 290 -5.76 -16.00 21.37
CA MET A 290 -4.63 -15.17 21.76
C MET A 290 -4.79 -14.69 23.22
N LYS A 291 -5.91 -14.07 23.55
CA LYS A 291 -6.21 -13.58 24.89
C LYS A 291 -6.18 -14.68 25.96
N GLU A 292 -6.70 -15.87 25.71
CA GLU A 292 -6.63 -17.00 26.64
C GLU A 292 -5.18 -17.46 26.87
N ARG A 293 -4.39 -17.57 25.79
CA ARG A 293 -2.99 -17.98 25.87
C ARG A 293 -2.12 -16.96 26.61
N PHE A 294 -2.37 -15.67 26.40
CA PHE A 294 -1.55 -14.58 26.95
C PHE A 294 -2.09 -13.98 28.27
N SER A 295 -3.38 -14.09 28.60
CA SER A 295 -3.95 -13.65 29.90
C SER A 295 -3.42 -14.43 31.11
N SER A 296 -2.92 -15.65 30.88
CA SER A 296 -2.19 -16.43 31.89
C SER A 296 -0.88 -15.74 32.32
N LEU A 297 -0.28 -14.89 31.48
CA LEU A 297 0.95 -14.15 31.78
C LEU A 297 0.71 -13.00 32.74
N ALA A 298 -0.35 -12.20 32.56
CA ALA A 298 -0.68 -11.14 33.51
C ALA A 298 -0.90 -11.73 34.92
N LYS A 299 -1.65 -12.83 35.01
CA LYS A 299 -1.88 -13.53 36.29
C LYS A 299 -0.62 -14.18 36.87
N MET A 300 0.24 -14.79 36.05
CA MET A 300 1.48 -15.42 36.53
C MET A 300 2.59 -14.41 36.84
N ALA A 301 2.76 -13.35 36.05
CA ALA A 301 3.71 -12.28 36.30
C ALA A 301 3.33 -11.50 37.57
N VAL A 302 2.04 -11.19 37.77
CA VAL A 302 1.54 -10.63 39.03
C VAL A 302 1.77 -11.59 40.19
N LYS A 303 1.47 -12.89 40.06
CA LYS A 303 1.77 -13.88 41.12
C LYS A 303 3.27 -14.03 41.41
N LYS A 304 4.14 -13.97 40.40
CA LYS A 304 5.59 -14.11 40.53
C LYS A 304 6.23 -12.85 41.10
N ALA A 305 5.75 -11.68 40.72
CA ALA A 305 6.11 -10.40 41.32
C ALA A 305 5.61 -10.29 42.77
N ASP A 306 4.38 -10.69 43.05
CA ASP A 306 3.79 -10.66 44.40
C ASP A 306 4.50 -11.67 45.34
N SER A 307 4.87 -12.85 44.85
CA SER A 307 5.69 -13.81 45.60
C SER A 307 7.14 -13.35 45.78
N ALA A 308 7.75 -12.70 44.77
CA ALA A 308 9.08 -12.10 44.88
C ALA A 308 9.11 -10.93 45.87
N LEU A 309 8.10 -10.05 45.87
CA LEU A 309 7.95 -8.95 46.82
C LEU A 309 7.69 -9.45 48.26
N LYS A 310 7.00 -10.59 48.40
CA LYS A 310 6.79 -11.25 49.69
C LYS A 310 7.98 -12.10 50.15
N SER A 311 9.03 -12.25 49.32
CA SER A 311 10.20 -13.06 49.64
C SER A 311 10.98 -12.51 50.84
N PRO A 312 11.68 -13.37 51.60
CA PRO A 312 12.52 -12.93 52.72
C PRO A 312 13.58 -11.91 52.31
N LYS A 313 14.17 -12.07 51.11
CA LYS A 313 15.16 -11.13 50.56
C LYS A 313 14.57 -9.76 50.27
N ALA A 314 13.36 -9.69 49.69
CA ALA A 314 12.69 -8.41 49.41
C ALA A 314 12.24 -7.71 50.69
N LYS A 315 11.75 -8.46 51.69
CA LYS A 315 11.42 -7.93 53.02
C LYS A 315 12.66 -7.38 53.73
N GLU A 316 13.78 -8.09 53.63
CA GLU A 316 15.05 -7.66 54.23
C GLU A 316 15.63 -6.43 53.52
N ALA A 317 15.59 -6.39 52.19
CA ALA A 317 15.99 -5.21 51.42
C ALA A 317 15.15 -3.97 51.79
N LYS A 318 13.83 -4.12 51.96
CA LYS A 318 12.95 -3.04 52.43
C LYS A 318 13.31 -2.59 53.86
N ARG A 319 13.60 -3.54 54.76
CA ARG A 319 14.03 -3.24 56.14
C ARG A 319 15.35 -2.47 56.15
N MET A 320 16.34 -2.92 55.37
CA MET A 320 17.64 -2.26 55.22
C MET A 320 17.50 -0.87 54.60
N GLY A 321 16.62 -0.70 53.61
CA GLY A 321 16.32 0.61 53.01
C GLY A 321 15.71 1.60 54.01
N ILE A 322 14.76 1.17 54.84
CA ILE A 322 14.17 2.00 55.90
C ILE A 322 15.23 2.39 56.95
N GLN A 323 16.11 1.45 57.32
CA GLN A 323 17.21 1.72 58.23
C GLN A 323 18.21 2.72 57.63
N ALA A 324 18.64 2.52 56.39
CA ALA A 324 19.55 3.44 55.70
C ALA A 324 18.95 4.85 55.56
N PHE A 325 17.66 4.95 55.25
CA PHE A 325 16.95 6.22 55.18
C PHE A 325 16.84 6.92 56.55
N SER A 326 16.61 6.14 57.62
CA SER A 326 16.55 6.68 58.99
C SER A 326 17.92 7.21 59.44
N VAL A 327 18.99 6.48 59.14
CA VAL A 327 20.37 6.90 59.40
C VAL A 327 20.71 8.17 58.61
N ALA A 328 20.32 8.25 57.34
CA ALA A 328 20.53 9.44 56.52
C ALA A 328 19.76 10.66 57.08
N LYS A 329 18.53 10.46 57.56
CA LYS A 329 17.72 11.51 58.19
C LYS A 329 18.32 12.00 59.50
N GLU A 330 18.85 11.10 60.32
CA GLU A 330 19.55 11.47 61.56
C GLU A 330 20.87 12.21 61.28
N ALA A 331 21.65 11.75 60.30
CA ALA A 331 22.88 12.42 59.88
C ALA A 331 22.61 13.83 59.34
N LEU A 332 21.56 14.00 58.52
CA LEU A 332 21.10 15.32 58.05
C LEU A 332 20.61 16.19 59.21
N GLY A 333 19.86 15.63 60.16
CA GLY A 333 19.41 16.35 61.35
C GLY A 333 20.56 16.82 62.24
N GLN A 334 21.61 15.99 62.40
CA GLN A 334 22.82 16.35 63.13
C GLN A 334 23.68 17.38 62.38
N ALA A 335 23.79 17.27 61.06
CA ALA A 335 24.48 18.26 60.23
C ALA A 335 23.79 19.62 60.29
N ILE A 336 22.45 19.66 60.25
CA ILE A 336 21.65 20.89 60.39
C ILE A 336 21.80 21.49 61.79
N LYS A 337 21.78 20.68 62.85
CA LYS A 337 22.04 21.15 64.22
C LYS A 337 23.45 21.71 64.37
N SER A 338 24.46 21.01 63.86
CA SER A 338 25.87 21.45 63.93
C SER A 338 26.09 22.75 63.14
N ALA A 339 25.44 22.89 61.98
CA ALA A 339 25.47 24.13 61.21
C ALA A 339 24.78 25.29 61.95
N LYS A 340 23.67 25.01 62.64
CA LYS A 340 22.95 26.01 63.45
C LYS A 340 23.76 26.43 64.69
N ASP A 341 24.36 25.48 65.41
CA ASP A 341 25.20 25.76 66.57
C ASP A 341 26.48 26.54 66.21
N ALA A 342 26.99 26.38 64.98
CA ALA A 342 28.12 27.17 64.46
C ALA A 342 27.72 28.60 64.04
N ILE A 343 26.45 28.82 63.68
CA ILE A 343 25.88 30.15 63.40
C ILE A 343 25.58 30.88 64.71
N ASP A 344 25.00 30.20 65.71
CA ASP A 344 24.64 30.78 67.02
C ASP A 344 25.88 31.07 67.92
N LYS A 345 27.08 30.59 67.55
CA LYS A 345 28.36 30.87 68.24
C LYS A 345 29.20 31.98 67.59
N LYS A 346 28.66 32.68 66.59
CA LYS A 346 29.16 33.97 66.09
C LYS A 346 28.33 35.10 66.69
#